data_AF-A0A9W9C6S7-F1
#
_entry.id   AF-A0A9W9C6S7-F1
#
_cell.length_a   1.000
_cell.length_b   1.000
_cell.length_c   1.000
_cell.angle_alpha   90.00
_cell.angle_beta   90.00
_cell.angle_gamma   90.00
#
_symmetry.space_group_name_H-M   'P 1'
#
loop_
_entity.id
_entity.type
_entity.pdbx_description
1 polymer ?
#
loop_
_entity_poly.entity_id
_entity_poly.type
_entity_poly.pdbx_seq_one_letter_code
_entity_poly.pdbx_strand_id
1 'polypeptide(L)'
;MAFRPLLRQRFAPVCAAVAGSAAPITLANQPTHDSLTDAALNRKPIYDDVPLDTTAPAPTQPAAPSTPASDAPYRPTPTDRLAVQIGKARLALYQQSARAEDGVNNALTETLRLEHSFTSTIRSPGATEGVWREMTRNRNILLRATVPAAIGIGAAYAVLPITMKNVGDLAWKYEERYPVLADAHLRTKERLARFWETGKAHSAMSVGMIQDKVAETRSNMEDWVKKGR
;
A
#
# COMPACT_ATOMS: atom_id res chain seq x y z
N MET A 1 9.20 -38.91 17.69
CA MET A 1 8.40 -38.00 18.53
C MET A 1 9.23 -36.76 18.82
N ALA A 2 8.69 -35.57 18.47
CA ALA A 2 8.99 -34.23 19.01
C ALA A 2 9.21 -33.17 17.90
N PHE A 3 8.11 -32.72 17.30
CA PHE A 3 8.04 -31.42 16.61
C PHE A 3 7.91 -30.34 17.70
N ARG A 4 8.88 -29.42 17.78
CA ARG A 4 8.78 -28.21 18.62
C ARG A 4 8.23 -27.06 17.77
N PRO A 5 7.08 -26.45 18.11
CA PRO A 5 6.63 -25.24 17.43
C PRO A 5 7.32 -24.02 18.04
N LEU A 6 8.22 -23.38 17.29
CA LEU A 6 8.73 -22.05 17.61
C LEU A 6 7.77 -20.99 17.05
N LEU A 7 6.59 -20.87 17.68
CA LEU A 7 5.68 -19.74 17.45
C LEU A 7 5.61 -18.93 18.75
N ARG A 8 6.71 -18.22 19.04
CA ARG A 8 6.74 -17.20 20.09
C ARG A 8 6.42 -15.83 19.48
N GLN A 9 5.14 -15.49 19.60
CA GLN A 9 4.61 -14.17 19.96
C GLN A 9 5.64 -13.03 20.02
N ARG A 10 5.53 -12.10 19.06
CA ARG A 10 5.77 -10.67 19.29
C ARG A 10 4.70 -9.87 18.54
N PHE A 11 3.60 -9.58 19.23
CA PHE A 11 2.70 -8.50 18.85
C PHE A 11 3.40 -7.18 19.21
N ALA A 12 3.73 -6.37 18.21
CA ALA A 12 4.03 -4.96 18.38
C ALA A 12 2.86 -4.17 17.75
N PRO A 13 2.25 -3.20 18.47
CA PRO A 13 1.17 -2.40 17.92
C PRO A 13 1.75 -1.33 17.00
N VAL A 14 1.63 -1.52 15.68
CA VAL A 14 1.93 -0.45 14.71
C VAL A 14 0.64 0.33 14.46
N CYS A 15 0.35 1.28 15.35
CA CYS A 15 -0.57 2.37 15.09
C CYS A 15 0.23 3.54 14.51
N ALA A 16 0.35 3.64 13.18
CA ALA A 16 0.68 4.91 12.51
C ALA A 16 0.49 4.83 10.98
N ALA A 17 -0.12 5.88 10.45
CA ALA A 17 -0.11 6.33 9.06
C ALA A 17 -1.02 5.58 8.06
N VAL A 18 -2.32 5.86 8.17
CA VAL A 18 -3.16 5.97 6.97
C VAL A 18 -3.21 7.43 6.55
N ALA A 19 -2.26 7.84 5.72
CA ALA A 19 -2.27 9.10 4.99
C ALA A 19 -1.30 8.96 3.79
N GLY A 20 -1.81 8.57 2.63
CA GLY A 20 -0.98 8.52 1.42
C GLY A 20 -1.47 7.73 0.22
N SER A 21 -2.64 7.07 0.25
CA SER A 21 -3.14 6.31 -0.93
C SER A 21 -4.45 6.88 -1.46
N ALA A 22 -4.39 8.09 -2.01
CA ALA A 22 -5.43 8.65 -2.86
C ALA A 22 -4.81 9.55 -3.93
N ALA A 23 -4.13 8.93 -4.90
CA ALA A 23 -3.93 9.48 -6.24
C ALA A 23 -3.54 8.34 -7.20
N PRO A 24 -4.29 8.08 -8.29
CA PRO A 24 -3.71 7.41 -9.44
C PRO A 24 -2.80 8.44 -10.14
N ILE A 25 -1.51 8.45 -9.82
CA ILE A 25 -0.54 9.18 -10.65
C ILE A 25 -0.17 8.24 -11.80
N THR A 26 -0.98 8.30 -12.85
CA THR A 26 -0.50 8.05 -14.20
C THR A 26 0.45 9.19 -14.56
N LEU A 27 1.75 8.97 -14.45
CA LEU A 27 2.74 9.68 -15.24
C LEU A 27 3.82 8.68 -15.66
N ALA A 28 3.49 7.93 -16.71
CA ALA A 28 4.51 7.35 -17.56
C ALA A 28 5.26 8.52 -18.22
N ASN A 29 6.48 8.77 -17.77
CA ASN A 29 7.48 9.44 -18.57
C ASN A 29 8.85 8.84 -18.20
N GLN A 30 9.06 7.59 -18.65
CA GLN A 30 10.41 7.09 -18.82
C GLN A 30 10.94 7.73 -20.11
N PRO A 31 12.08 8.44 -20.11
CA PRO A 31 12.77 8.68 -21.36
C PRO A 31 13.26 7.32 -21.87
N THR A 32 12.64 6.87 -22.96
CA THR A 32 13.13 5.78 -23.79
C THR A 32 14.57 6.09 -24.20
N HIS A 33 15.49 5.17 -23.89
CA HIS A 33 16.78 5.12 -24.56
C HIS A 33 16.54 4.74 -26.02
N ASP A 34 16.23 5.74 -26.84
CA ASP A 34 16.17 5.56 -28.29
C ASP A 34 17.58 5.65 -28.88
N SER A 35 17.90 4.60 -29.61
CA SER A 35 19.08 4.36 -30.42
C SER A 35 19.51 5.61 -31.19
N LEU A 36 20.73 6.07 -30.91
CA LEU A 36 21.38 7.18 -31.60
C LEU A 36 21.47 6.86 -33.10
N THR A 37 20.69 7.56 -33.91
CA THR A 37 20.89 7.62 -35.36
C THR A 37 22.19 8.39 -35.65
N ASP A 38 23.00 7.82 -36.54
CA ASP A 38 24.34 8.25 -37.02
C ASP A 38 24.44 9.73 -37.48
N ALA A 39 23.33 10.46 -37.58
CA ALA A 39 23.28 11.86 -37.94
C ALA A 39 23.63 12.83 -36.78
N ALA A 40 23.58 12.38 -35.51
CA ALA A 40 23.83 13.26 -34.35
C ALA A 40 25.33 13.44 -34.04
N LEU A 41 26.20 12.53 -34.49
CA LEU A 41 27.64 12.59 -34.26
C LEU A 41 28.39 13.47 -35.29
N ASN A 42 27.73 13.88 -36.38
CA ASN A 42 28.31 14.70 -37.44
C ASN A 42 27.88 16.19 -37.38
N ARG A 43 27.37 16.64 -36.23
CA ARG A 43 27.18 18.08 -35.97
C ARG A 43 28.43 18.63 -35.29
N LYS A 44 29.07 19.59 -35.94
CA LYS A 44 30.19 20.35 -35.36
C LYS A 44 29.75 20.96 -34.01
N PRO A 45 30.56 20.84 -32.94
CA PRO A 45 30.25 21.43 -31.65
C PRO A 45 30.14 22.95 -31.78
N ILE A 46 29.17 23.55 -31.09
CA ILE A 46 28.75 24.96 -31.20
C ILE A 46 29.79 25.95 -30.60
N TYR A 47 30.94 25.47 -30.14
CA TYR A 47 31.89 26.26 -29.35
C TYR A 47 33.36 26.18 -29.84
N ASP A 48 33.59 26.17 -31.16
CA ASP A 48 34.96 26.26 -31.71
C ASP A 48 35.27 27.54 -32.50
N ASP A 49 34.29 28.42 -32.74
CA ASP A 49 34.48 29.61 -33.62
C ASP A 49 34.37 30.96 -32.88
N VAL A 50 34.79 31.05 -31.62
CA VAL A 50 34.93 32.34 -30.93
C VAL A 50 36.42 32.74 -30.86
N PRO A 51 36.84 33.84 -31.51
CA PRO A 51 38.19 34.35 -31.34
C PRO A 51 38.43 34.69 -29.87
N LEU A 52 39.54 34.19 -29.31
CA LEU A 52 40.01 34.54 -27.98
C LEU A 52 40.49 36.01 -27.96
N ASP A 53 39.54 36.94 -27.90
CA ASP A 53 39.84 38.33 -27.54
C ASP A 53 40.23 38.38 -26.06
N THR A 54 41.52 38.64 -25.87
CA THR A 54 42.18 38.79 -24.58
C THR A 54 41.70 40.06 -23.89
N THR A 55 40.73 39.96 -22.98
CA THR A 55 40.58 40.85 -21.82
C THR A 55 39.80 40.09 -20.75
N ALA A 56 40.51 39.57 -19.74
CA ALA A 56 39.95 38.79 -18.66
C ALA A 56 39.17 39.67 -17.66
N PRO A 57 37.89 39.40 -17.36
CA PRO A 57 37.33 39.76 -16.07
C PRO A 57 37.66 38.65 -15.08
N ALA A 58 38.28 39.01 -13.96
CA ALA A 58 38.58 38.08 -12.87
C ALA A 58 37.29 37.38 -12.36
N PRO A 59 37.34 36.07 -12.06
CA PRO A 59 36.18 35.39 -11.50
C PRO A 59 35.86 35.95 -10.11
N THR A 60 34.66 36.50 -9.94
CA THR A 60 34.15 36.87 -8.62
C THR A 60 33.89 35.58 -7.85
N GLN A 61 34.69 35.37 -6.81
CA GLN A 61 34.50 34.30 -5.84
C GLN A 61 33.10 34.42 -5.21
N PRO A 62 32.28 33.35 -5.14
CA PRO A 62 31.02 33.38 -4.42
C PRO A 62 31.27 33.74 -2.95
N ALA A 63 30.55 34.74 -2.43
CA ALA A 63 30.65 35.13 -1.04
C ALA A 63 30.35 33.92 -0.12
N ALA A 64 31.24 33.68 0.84
CA ALA A 64 31.02 32.68 1.88
C ALA A 64 29.72 32.98 2.65
N PRO A 65 28.93 31.97 3.04
CA PRO A 65 27.71 32.19 3.81
C PRO A 65 28.06 32.88 5.13
N SER A 66 27.51 34.08 5.33
CA SER A 66 27.70 34.84 6.55
C SER A 66 26.91 34.15 7.66
N THR A 67 27.60 33.45 8.56
CA THR A 67 26.99 32.95 9.79
C THR A 67 26.70 34.16 10.68
N PRO A 68 25.44 34.48 11.03
CA PRO A 68 25.19 35.53 12.00
C PRO A 68 25.63 35.03 13.38
N ALA A 69 26.77 35.51 13.86
CA ALA A 69 27.18 35.36 15.25
C ALA A 69 26.26 36.23 16.11
N SER A 70 25.13 35.68 16.53
CA SER A 70 24.27 36.28 17.55
C SER A 70 24.39 35.46 18.83
N ASP A 71 25.03 36.04 19.84
CA ASP A 71 25.18 35.48 21.21
C ASP A 71 23.86 35.46 22.01
N ALA A 72 22.71 35.65 21.35
CA ALA A 72 21.41 35.59 21.99
C ALA A 72 20.87 34.15 21.98
N PRO A 73 20.23 33.68 23.08
CA PRO A 73 19.63 32.35 23.11
C PRO A 73 18.58 32.24 21.99
N TYR A 74 18.88 31.39 21.01
CA TYR A 74 18.06 31.18 19.82
C TYR A 74 16.65 30.74 20.22
N ARG A 75 15.66 31.59 19.95
CA ARG A 75 14.25 31.28 20.15
C ARG A 75 13.69 30.76 18.83
N PRO A 76 13.28 29.48 18.75
CA PRO A 76 12.84 28.89 17.50
C PRO A 76 11.59 29.62 17.01
N THR A 77 11.65 30.11 15.78
CA THR A 77 10.51 30.74 15.13
C THR A 77 9.44 29.67 14.84
N PRO A 78 8.16 30.06 14.66
CA PRO A 78 7.11 29.12 14.26
C PRO A 78 7.47 28.33 13.00
N THR A 79 8.20 28.96 12.06
CA THR A 79 8.71 28.34 10.84
C THR A 79 9.77 27.27 11.11
N ASP A 80 10.68 27.51 12.06
CA ASP A 80 11.69 26.51 12.44
C ASP A 80 11.07 25.26 13.06
N ARG A 81 9.99 25.43 13.84
CA ARG A 81 9.24 24.29 14.39
C ARG A 81 8.56 23.48 13.30
N LEU A 82 7.99 24.14 12.30
CA LEU A 82 7.39 23.48 11.15
C LEU A 82 8.46 22.74 10.33
N ALA A 83 9.61 23.35 10.08
CA ALA A 83 10.71 22.74 9.35
C ALA A 83 11.19 21.44 10.03
N VAL A 84 11.29 21.44 11.38
CA VAL A 84 11.63 20.23 12.15
C VAL A 84 10.55 19.15 11.99
N GLN A 85 9.27 19.52 12.01
CA GLN A 85 8.17 18.56 11.81
C GLN A 85 8.15 17.98 10.39
N ILE A 86 8.37 18.80 9.36
CA ILE A 86 8.49 18.36 7.98
C ILE A 86 9.71 17.43 7.82
N GLY A 87 10.84 17.77 8.44
CA GLY A 87 12.03 16.92 8.45
C GLY A 87 11.77 15.54 9.06
N LYS A 88 11.08 15.50 10.22
CA LYS A 88 10.65 14.24 10.85
C LYS A 88 9.69 13.44 9.97
N ALA A 89 8.71 14.11 9.35
CA ALA A 89 7.75 13.48 8.45
C ALA A 89 8.45 12.86 7.23
N ARG A 90 9.36 13.61 6.59
CA ARG A 90 10.16 13.14 5.46
C ARG A 90 11.00 11.91 5.84
N LEU A 91 11.64 11.95 7.00
CA LEU A 91 12.45 10.83 7.48
C LEU A 91 11.59 9.60 7.77
N ALA A 92 10.43 9.76 8.40
CA ALA A 92 9.51 8.67 8.67
C ALA A 92 8.99 8.01 7.38
N LEU A 93 8.67 8.84 6.37
CA LEU A 93 8.24 8.35 5.06
C LEU A 93 9.36 7.56 4.36
N TYR A 94 10.59 8.10 4.39
CA TYR A 94 11.76 7.42 3.84
C TYR A 94 12.06 6.08 4.56
N GLN A 95 11.95 6.05 5.90
CA GLN A 95 12.13 4.81 6.65
C GLN A 95 11.07 3.76 6.27
N GLN A 96 9.83 4.20 6.00
CA GLN A 96 8.77 3.30 5.59
C GLN A 96 8.98 2.78 4.16
N SER A 97 9.45 3.63 3.23
CA SER A 97 9.78 3.18 1.86
C SER A 97 10.94 2.20 1.87
N ALA A 98 12.02 2.49 2.61
CA ALA A 98 13.17 1.61 2.73
C ALA A 98 12.78 0.23 3.31
N ARG A 99 11.94 0.20 4.35
CA ARG A 99 11.42 -1.08 4.90
C ARG A 99 10.59 -1.87 3.90
N ALA A 100 9.82 -1.20 3.06
CA ALA A 100 9.05 -1.86 2.02
C ALA A 100 9.97 -2.44 0.95
N GLU A 101 10.99 -1.69 0.51
CA GLU A 101 12.03 -2.15 -0.42
C GLU A 101 12.77 -3.36 0.14
N ASP A 102 13.21 -3.32 1.40
CA ASP A 102 13.87 -4.44 2.08
C ASP A 102 12.96 -5.68 2.16
N GLY A 103 11.66 -5.48 2.42
CA GLY A 103 10.68 -6.56 2.44
C GLY A 103 10.54 -7.25 1.08
N VAL A 104 10.48 -6.46 0.00
CA VAL A 104 10.43 -6.99 -1.37
C VAL A 104 11.73 -7.70 -1.74
N ASN A 105 12.88 -7.10 -1.41
CA ASN A 105 14.18 -7.68 -1.72
C ASN A 105 14.41 -9.02 -0.99
N ASN A 106 14.01 -9.10 0.28
CA ASN A 106 14.05 -10.34 1.05
C ASN A 106 13.08 -11.40 0.48
N ALA A 107 11.88 -10.99 0.08
CA ALA A 107 10.94 -11.91 -0.55
C ALA A 107 11.51 -12.47 -1.87
N LEU A 108 12.11 -11.63 -2.71
CA LEU A 108 12.77 -12.07 -3.95
C LEU A 108 13.93 -13.03 -3.65
N THR A 109 14.74 -12.72 -2.66
CA THR A 109 15.86 -13.57 -2.23
C THR A 109 15.38 -14.95 -1.78
N GLU A 110 14.33 -15.01 -0.96
CA GLU A 110 13.72 -16.27 -0.53
C GLU A 110 13.07 -17.03 -1.68
N THR A 111 12.42 -16.35 -2.63
CA THR A 111 11.85 -17.02 -3.81
C THR A 111 12.94 -17.66 -4.68
N LEU A 112 14.06 -16.97 -4.91
CA LEU A 112 15.19 -17.50 -5.66
C LEU A 112 15.85 -18.67 -4.92
N ARG A 113 15.95 -18.59 -3.59
CA ARG A 113 16.46 -19.67 -2.74
C ARG A 113 15.56 -20.91 -2.80
N LEU A 114 14.25 -20.71 -2.79
CA LEU A 114 13.27 -21.79 -2.97
C LEU A 114 13.39 -22.42 -4.36
N GLU A 115 13.49 -21.63 -5.43
CA GLU A 115 13.73 -22.13 -6.78
C GLU A 115 15.02 -22.95 -6.91
N HIS A 116 16.09 -22.50 -6.25
CA HIS A 116 17.34 -23.25 -6.18
C HIS A 116 17.17 -24.58 -5.43
N SER A 117 16.43 -24.57 -4.32
CA SER A 117 16.13 -25.79 -3.55
C SER A 117 15.32 -26.81 -4.37
N PHE A 118 14.32 -26.37 -5.15
CA PHE A 118 13.55 -27.24 -6.03
C PHE A 118 14.40 -27.80 -7.17
N THR A 119 15.26 -26.98 -7.78
CA THR A 119 16.17 -27.45 -8.85
C THR A 119 17.17 -28.46 -8.30
N SER A 120 17.66 -28.26 -7.07
CA SER A 120 18.54 -29.21 -6.39
C SER A 120 17.81 -30.52 -6.06
N THR A 121 16.55 -30.46 -5.60
CA THR A 121 15.73 -31.65 -5.33
C THR A 121 15.32 -32.39 -6.61
N ILE A 122 15.06 -31.69 -7.72
CA ILE A 122 14.79 -32.33 -9.03
C ILE A 122 16.06 -32.96 -9.62
N ARG A 123 17.24 -32.38 -9.34
CA ARG A 123 18.53 -32.96 -9.74
C ARG A 123 18.91 -34.19 -8.91
N SER A 124 18.37 -34.37 -7.70
CA SER A 124 18.48 -35.63 -6.98
C SER A 124 17.53 -36.67 -7.60
N PRO A 125 18.04 -37.82 -8.07
CA PRO A 125 17.24 -38.72 -8.90
C PRO A 125 16.23 -39.47 -8.04
N GLY A 126 14.95 -39.04 -8.07
CA GLY A 126 13.85 -39.84 -7.54
C GLY A 126 12.82 -39.06 -6.71
N ALA A 127 11.93 -38.34 -7.36
CA ALA A 127 10.64 -37.97 -6.78
C ALA A 127 9.58 -37.93 -7.89
N THR A 128 9.12 -39.12 -8.24
CA THR A 128 7.85 -39.32 -8.94
C THR A 128 6.71 -38.65 -8.15
N GLU A 129 5.73 -38.10 -8.88
CA GLU A 129 4.36 -37.73 -8.45
C GLU A 129 4.00 -36.23 -8.53
N GLY A 130 3.54 -35.86 -9.73
CA GLY A 130 3.03 -34.54 -10.10
C GLY A 130 1.61 -34.22 -9.59
N VAL A 131 1.41 -34.19 -8.26
CA VAL A 131 0.17 -33.63 -7.65
C VAL A 131 0.46 -32.38 -6.81
N TRP A 132 1.67 -32.27 -6.24
CA TRP A 132 2.04 -31.12 -5.39
C TRP A 132 2.42 -29.85 -6.17
N ARG A 133 2.70 -29.99 -7.48
CA ARG A 133 3.18 -28.90 -8.35
C ARG A 133 2.09 -27.89 -8.73
N GLU A 134 0.82 -28.31 -8.77
CA GLU A 134 -0.32 -27.41 -9.02
C GLU A 134 -0.71 -26.61 -7.76
N MET A 135 -0.57 -27.21 -6.57
CA MET A 135 -0.90 -26.59 -5.29
C MET A 135 0.09 -25.48 -4.88
N THR A 136 1.35 -25.57 -5.31
CA THR A 136 2.39 -24.58 -4.96
C THR A 136 2.47 -23.41 -5.96
N ARG A 137 1.95 -23.56 -7.18
CA ARG A 137 2.02 -22.53 -8.23
C ARG A 137 0.92 -21.45 -8.11
N ASN A 138 -0.24 -21.78 -7.54
CA ASN A 138 -1.39 -20.86 -7.41
C ASN A 138 -1.43 -20.05 -6.09
N ARG A 139 -0.61 -20.41 -5.09
CA ARG A 139 -0.64 -19.74 -3.77
C ARG A 139 0.00 -18.34 -3.78
N ASN A 140 0.85 -18.04 -4.76
CA ASN A 140 1.45 -16.71 -4.89
C ASN A 140 0.45 -15.65 -5.41
N ILE A 141 -0.48 -16.04 -6.29
CA ILE A 141 -1.50 -15.10 -6.81
C ILE A 141 -2.49 -14.72 -5.70
N LEU A 142 -2.90 -15.69 -4.87
CA LEU A 142 -3.77 -15.42 -3.73
C LEU A 142 -3.09 -14.50 -2.71
N LEU A 143 -1.83 -14.72 -2.36
CA LEU A 143 -1.10 -13.83 -1.45
C LEU A 143 -0.91 -12.43 -2.06
N ARG A 144 -0.60 -12.36 -3.35
CA ARG A 144 -0.41 -11.09 -4.07
C ARG A 144 -1.71 -10.31 -4.28
N ALA A 145 -2.87 -10.96 -4.26
CA ALA A 145 -4.17 -10.29 -4.30
C ALA A 145 -4.71 -9.96 -2.90
N THR A 146 -4.59 -10.89 -1.95
CA THR A 146 -5.15 -10.75 -0.60
C THR A 146 -4.38 -9.74 0.24
N VAL A 147 -3.07 -9.62 0.08
CA VAL A 147 -2.28 -8.64 0.86
C VAL A 147 -2.64 -7.20 0.46
N PRO A 148 -2.63 -6.79 -0.82
CA PRO A 148 -3.12 -5.47 -1.21
C PRO A 148 -4.59 -5.25 -0.90
N ALA A 149 -5.44 -6.28 -1.05
CA ALA A 149 -6.85 -6.17 -0.71
C ALA A 149 -7.06 -5.95 0.80
N ALA A 150 -6.39 -6.70 1.66
CA ALA A 150 -6.49 -6.55 3.12
C ALA A 150 -5.97 -5.19 3.59
N ILE A 151 -4.84 -4.73 3.01
CA ILE A 151 -4.31 -3.40 3.30
C ILE A 151 -5.26 -2.32 2.80
N GLY A 152 -5.79 -2.45 1.58
CA GLY A 152 -6.74 -1.51 0.99
C GLY A 152 -8.05 -1.42 1.78
N ILE A 153 -8.62 -2.57 2.16
CA ILE A 153 -9.83 -2.65 2.99
C ILE A 153 -9.56 -2.08 4.38
N GLY A 154 -8.41 -2.38 4.99
CA GLY A 154 -8.03 -1.84 6.30
C GLY A 154 -7.84 -0.32 6.29
N ALA A 155 -7.14 0.20 5.28
CA ALA A 155 -6.95 1.64 5.10
C ALA A 155 -8.27 2.36 4.84
N ALA A 156 -9.11 1.79 3.97
CA ALA A 156 -10.46 2.29 3.70
C ALA A 156 -11.30 2.31 4.99
N TYR A 157 -11.29 1.24 5.78
CA TYR A 157 -12.01 1.16 7.05
C TYR A 157 -11.55 2.20 8.08
N ALA A 158 -10.26 2.53 8.12
CA ALA A 158 -9.74 3.54 9.04
C ALA A 158 -10.03 4.98 8.57
N VAL A 159 -9.86 5.26 7.28
CA VAL A 159 -9.91 6.64 6.75
C VAL A 159 -11.32 7.06 6.34
N LEU A 160 -12.04 6.21 5.60
CA LEU A 160 -13.37 6.55 5.10
C LEU A 160 -14.35 7.02 6.18
N PRO A 161 -14.45 6.40 7.38
CA PRO A 161 -15.41 6.88 8.36
C PRO A 161 -15.03 8.25 8.93
N ILE A 162 -13.75 8.60 8.97
CA ILE A 162 -13.30 9.91 9.46
C ILE A 162 -13.57 10.97 8.40
N THR A 163 -13.17 10.72 7.16
CA THR A 163 -13.36 11.69 6.07
C THR A 163 -14.84 11.88 5.75
N MET A 164 -15.63 10.81 5.73
CA MET A 164 -17.06 10.88 5.46
C MET A 164 -17.83 11.62 6.56
N LYS A 165 -17.44 11.47 7.84
CA LYS A 165 -18.01 12.28 8.94
C LYS A 165 -17.68 13.76 8.75
N ASN A 166 -16.42 14.08 8.49
CA ASN A 166 -16.00 15.48 8.33
C ASN A 166 -16.72 16.17 7.15
N VAL A 167 -16.79 15.50 6.00
CA VAL A 167 -17.49 16.02 4.81
C VAL A 167 -19.00 16.06 5.06
N GLY A 168 -19.56 15.04 5.71
CA GLY A 168 -20.97 14.96 6.07
C GLY A 168 -21.40 16.08 7.02
N ASP A 169 -20.61 16.39 8.04
CA ASP A 169 -20.88 17.47 8.99
C ASP A 169 -20.82 18.84 8.30
N LEU A 170 -19.93 19.00 7.32
CA LEU A 170 -19.82 20.21 6.52
C LEU A 170 -21.04 20.38 5.59
N ALA A 171 -21.46 19.30 4.94
CA ALA A 171 -22.66 19.28 4.11
C ALA A 171 -23.92 19.57 4.94
N TRP A 172 -24.04 18.95 6.12
CA TRP A 172 -25.15 19.16 7.03
C TRP A 172 -25.32 20.62 7.45
N LYS A 173 -24.22 21.33 7.77
CA LYS A 173 -24.24 22.77 8.10
C LYS A 173 -24.74 23.67 6.96
N TYR A 174 -24.60 23.22 5.71
CA TYR A 174 -25.15 23.93 4.57
C TYR A 174 -26.63 23.57 4.35
N GLU A 175 -26.95 22.28 4.45
CA GLU A 175 -28.30 21.75 4.28
C GLU A 175 -29.28 22.23 5.36
N GLU A 176 -28.81 22.45 6.59
CA GLU A 176 -29.62 22.96 7.72
C GLU A 176 -30.25 24.33 7.43
N ARG A 177 -29.64 25.13 6.54
CA ARG A 177 -30.20 26.43 6.11
C ARG A 177 -31.41 26.28 5.20
N TYR A 178 -31.62 25.10 4.61
CA TYR A 178 -32.69 24.82 3.67
C TYR A 178 -33.53 23.62 4.16
N PRO A 179 -34.71 23.85 4.75
CA PRO A 179 -35.46 22.80 5.46
C PRO A 179 -35.84 21.62 4.56
N VAL A 180 -36.08 21.87 3.26
CA VAL A 180 -36.40 20.81 2.29
C VAL A 180 -35.22 19.85 2.07
N LEU A 181 -33.99 20.37 2.04
CA LEU A 181 -32.79 19.52 1.89
C LEU A 181 -32.49 18.77 3.18
N ALA A 182 -32.59 19.43 4.33
CA ALA A 182 -32.41 18.79 5.63
C ALA A 182 -33.37 17.59 5.82
N ASP A 183 -34.65 17.77 5.49
CA ASP A 183 -35.64 16.68 5.55
C ASP A 183 -35.31 15.54 4.57
N ALA A 184 -34.86 15.87 3.36
CA ALA A 184 -34.46 14.87 2.36
C ALA A 184 -33.23 14.07 2.81
N HIS A 185 -32.24 14.73 3.43
CA HIS A 185 -31.06 14.08 4.00
C HIS A 185 -31.47 13.11 5.12
N LEU A 186 -32.30 13.55 6.07
CA LEU A 186 -32.75 12.72 7.18
C LEU A 186 -33.54 11.50 6.70
N ARG A 187 -34.46 11.69 5.74
CA ARG A 187 -35.21 10.58 5.13
C ARG A 187 -34.30 9.58 4.41
N THR A 188 -33.28 10.08 3.71
CA THR A 188 -32.32 9.24 2.99
C THR A 188 -31.46 8.43 3.97
N LYS A 189 -30.98 9.08 5.05
CA LYS A 189 -30.24 8.43 6.13
C LYS A 189 -31.07 7.34 6.81
N GLU A 190 -32.33 7.61 7.08
CA GLU A 190 -33.25 6.63 7.68
C GLU A 190 -33.48 5.43 6.75
N ARG A 191 -33.67 5.65 5.45
CA ARG A 191 -33.80 4.56 4.46
C ARG A 191 -32.55 3.67 4.42
N LEU A 192 -31.36 4.28 4.41
CA LEU A 192 -30.10 3.55 4.44
C LEU A 192 -29.91 2.77 5.74
N ALA A 193 -30.26 3.36 6.89
CA ALA A 193 -30.22 2.67 8.18
C ALA A 193 -31.15 1.46 8.20
N ARG A 194 -32.39 1.62 7.75
CA ARG A 194 -33.36 0.51 7.63
C ARG A 194 -32.88 -0.57 6.66
N PHE A 195 -32.29 -0.19 5.52
CA PHE A 195 -31.73 -1.15 4.57
C PHE A 195 -30.57 -1.93 5.19
N TRP A 196 -29.70 -1.26 5.94
CA TRP A 196 -28.59 -1.91 6.65
C TRP A 196 -29.07 -2.89 7.72
N GLU A 197 -30.05 -2.49 8.54
CA GLU A 197 -30.66 -3.35 9.56
C GLU A 197 -31.36 -4.55 8.93
N THR A 198 -32.14 -4.33 7.87
CA THR A 198 -32.83 -5.40 7.12
C THR A 198 -31.83 -6.34 6.47
N GLY A 199 -30.75 -5.80 5.90
CA GLY A 199 -29.66 -6.58 5.32
C GLY A 199 -28.94 -7.45 6.36
N LYS A 200 -28.69 -6.90 7.56
CA LYS A 200 -28.13 -7.65 8.69
C LYS A 200 -29.06 -8.77 9.17
N ALA A 201 -30.36 -8.51 9.22
CA ALA A 201 -31.35 -9.54 9.57
C ALA A 201 -31.42 -10.65 8.50
N HIS A 202 -31.44 -10.29 7.21
CA HIS A 202 -31.46 -11.25 6.11
C HIS A 202 -30.16 -12.07 6.01
N SER A 203 -29.01 -11.47 6.29
CA SER A 203 -27.73 -12.19 6.29
C SER A 203 -27.62 -13.16 7.47
N ALA A 204 -28.11 -12.79 8.64
CA ALA A 204 -28.20 -13.71 9.77
C ALA A 204 -29.12 -14.90 9.45
N MET A 205 -30.27 -14.64 8.80
CA MET A 205 -31.20 -15.69 8.35
C MET A 205 -30.55 -16.62 7.32
N SER A 206 -29.86 -16.09 6.31
CA SER A 206 -29.22 -16.92 5.28
C SER A 206 -28.09 -17.78 5.84
N VAL A 207 -27.31 -17.27 6.79
CA VAL A 207 -26.29 -18.07 7.51
C VAL A 207 -26.94 -19.21 8.28
N GLY A 208 -28.07 -18.95 8.98
CA GLY A 208 -28.84 -20.00 9.65
C GLY A 208 -29.31 -21.09 8.69
N MET A 209 -29.91 -20.71 7.56
CA MET A 209 -30.37 -21.66 6.53
C MET A 209 -29.23 -22.53 5.98
N ILE A 210 -28.05 -21.97 5.76
CA ILE A 210 -26.89 -22.73 5.28
C ILE A 210 -26.44 -23.73 6.34
N GLN A 211 -26.40 -23.33 7.62
CA GLN A 211 -26.06 -24.24 8.72
C GLN A 211 -27.06 -25.39 8.81
N ASP A 212 -28.36 -25.10 8.71
CA ASP A 212 -29.42 -26.12 8.72
C ASP A 212 -29.27 -27.08 7.54
N LYS A 213 -28.98 -26.57 6.34
CA LYS A 213 -28.76 -27.41 5.15
C LYS A 213 -27.50 -28.27 5.25
N VAL A 214 -26.42 -27.75 5.84
CA VAL A 214 -25.20 -28.52 6.10
C VAL A 214 -25.44 -29.60 7.16
N ALA A 215 -26.23 -29.30 8.19
CA ALA A 215 -26.61 -30.28 9.20
C ALA A 215 -27.49 -31.39 8.61
N GLU A 216 -28.48 -31.03 7.77
CA GLU A 216 -29.36 -31.97 7.06
C GLU A 216 -28.58 -32.88 6.08
N THR A 217 -27.64 -32.32 5.33
CA THR A 217 -26.79 -33.12 4.44
C THR A 217 -25.88 -34.06 5.24
N ARG A 218 -25.34 -33.62 6.38
CA ARG A 218 -24.56 -34.48 7.28
C ARG A 218 -25.40 -35.63 7.83
N SER A 219 -26.59 -35.35 8.35
CA SER A 219 -27.47 -36.39 8.91
C SER A 219 -27.87 -37.40 7.84
N ASN A 220 -28.20 -36.94 6.63
CA ASN A 220 -28.52 -37.82 5.50
C ASN A 220 -27.34 -38.71 5.11
N MET A 221 -26.11 -38.18 5.15
CA MET A 221 -24.91 -38.94 4.87
C MET A 221 -24.62 -39.98 5.98
N GLU A 222 -24.81 -39.61 7.25
CA GLU A 222 -24.69 -40.53 8.39
C GLU A 222 -25.73 -41.66 8.33
N ASP A 223 -26.97 -41.34 7.97
CA ASP A 223 -28.04 -42.33 7.81
C ASP A 223 -27.80 -43.26 6.60
N TRP A 224 -27.14 -42.74 5.55
CA TRP A 224 -26.71 -43.55 4.41
C TRP A 224 -25.62 -44.54 4.80
N VAL A 225 -24.59 -44.07 5.53
CA VAL A 225 -23.52 -44.92 6.08
C VAL A 225 -24.07 -45.97 7.06
N LYS A 226 -25.01 -45.60 7.94
CA LYS A 226 -25.67 -46.54 8.87
C LYS A 226 -26.48 -47.62 8.17
N LYS A 227 -27.03 -47.33 6.98
CA LYS A 227 -27.76 -48.32 6.16
C LYS A 227 -26.84 -49.29 5.42
N GLY A 228 -25.51 -49.13 5.53
CA GLY A 228 -24.53 -50.06 4.97
C GLY A 228 -24.46 -50.06 3.44
N ARG A 229 -24.80 -48.93 2.80
CA ARG A 229 -24.59 -48.68 1.37
C ARG A 229 -23.44 -47.72 1.13
#